data_AF-A0A066TW62-F1
#
_entry.id   AF-A0A066TW62-F1
#
_cell.length_a   1.000
_cell.length_b   1.000
_cell.length_c   1.000
_cell.angle_alpha   90.00
_cell.angle_beta   90.00
_cell.angle_gamma   90.00
#
_symmetry.space_group_name_H-M   'P 1'
#
loop_
_entity.id
_entity.type
_entity.pdbx_description
1 polymer ?
#
loop_
_entity_poly.entity_id
_entity_poly.type
_entity_poly.pdbx_seq_one_letter_code
_entity_poly.pdbx_strand_id
1 'polypeptide(L)'
;MMTLTTLDTLAAGELGTGNVRQWLLDNVIPLVLLAVALLLLWLGGGKGDNAGVMRRLAGVVIALAIIGLAVSGAGVDVGKWLAGLFTG
;
A
#
# COMPACT_ATOMS: atom_id res chain seq x y z
N MET A 1 -20.83 -5.49 38.70
CA MET A 1 -20.73 -6.83 38.07
C MET A 1 -20.51 -6.73 36.56
N MET A 2 -21.31 -5.94 35.82
CA MET A 2 -21.19 -5.77 34.35
C MET A 2 -19.84 -5.23 33.87
N THR A 3 -19.21 -4.34 34.65
CA THR A 3 -17.91 -3.74 34.33
C THR A 3 -16.73 -4.72 34.46
N LEU A 4 -16.82 -5.69 35.37
CA LEU A 4 -15.80 -6.73 35.53
C LEU A 4 -15.89 -7.76 34.40
N THR A 5 -17.11 -8.14 34.00
CA THR A 5 -17.33 -9.02 32.85
C THR A 5 -16.89 -8.40 31.52
N THR A 6 -17.03 -7.08 31.34
CA THR A 6 -16.54 -6.41 30.12
C THR A 6 -15.01 -6.38 30.04
N LEU A 7 -14.34 -6.21 31.17
CA LEU A 7 -12.87 -6.22 31.23
C LEU A 7 -12.32 -7.63 30.96
N ASP A 8 -13.00 -8.67 31.44
CA ASP A 8 -12.63 -10.07 31.20
C ASP A 8 -12.81 -10.44 29.71
N THR A 9 -13.87 -9.96 29.05
CA THR A 9 -14.06 -10.13 27.60
C THR A 9 -13.04 -9.37 26.74
N LEU A 10 -12.55 -8.22 27.20
CA LEU A 10 -11.50 -7.46 26.52
C LEU A 10 -10.12 -8.11 26.73
N ALA A 11 -9.89 -8.71 27.91
CA ALA A 11 -8.65 -9.41 28.25
C ALA A 11 -8.55 -10.81 27.62
N ALA A 12 -9.68 -11.47 27.32
CA ALA A 12 -9.75 -12.78 26.69
C ALA A 12 -9.60 -12.76 25.16
N GLY A 13 -9.49 -11.58 24.53
CA GLY A 13 -9.28 -11.45 23.09
C GLY A 13 -7.83 -11.76 22.70
N GLU A 14 -7.65 -12.57 21.66
CA GLU A 14 -6.33 -12.81 21.03
C GLU A 14 -5.66 -11.47 20.67
N LEU A 15 -4.38 -11.30 21.04
CA LEU A 15 -3.58 -10.14 20.66
C LEU A 15 -3.30 -10.18 19.15
N GLY A 16 -4.28 -9.75 18.35
CA GLY A 16 -4.20 -9.70 16.91
C GLY A 16 -3.65 -8.35 16.42
N THR A 17 -2.80 -8.39 15.39
CA THR A 17 -2.36 -7.16 14.69
C THR A 17 -3.41 -6.63 13.71
N GLY A 18 -4.59 -7.25 13.64
CA GLY A 18 -5.69 -6.88 12.72
C GLY A 18 -6.08 -5.40 12.83
N ASN A 19 -6.24 -4.89 14.05
CA ASN A 19 -6.59 -3.48 14.28
C ASN A 19 -5.48 -2.52 13.82
N VAL A 20 -4.20 -2.91 14.01
CA VAL A 20 -3.06 -2.11 13.56
C VAL A 20 -2.93 -2.15 12.04
N ARG A 21 -3.10 -3.34 11.43
CA ARG A 21 -3.11 -3.51 9.97
C ARG A 21 -4.22 -2.68 9.34
N GLN A 22 -5.44 -2.76 9.86
CA GLN A 22 -6.58 -2.03 9.34
C GLN A 22 -6.40 -0.53 9.50
N TRP A 23 -5.95 -0.05 10.67
CA TRP A 23 -5.59 1.36 10.86
C TRP A 23 -4.56 1.83 9.82
N LEU A 24 -3.55 1.02 9.53
CA LEU A 24 -2.49 1.36 8.57
C LEU A 24 -3.03 1.41 7.13
N LEU A 25 -3.88 0.45 6.76
CA LEU A 25 -4.55 0.43 5.45
C LEU A 25 -5.51 1.62 5.27
N ASP A 26 -6.25 1.99 6.30
CA ASP A 26 -7.27 3.03 6.23
C ASP A 26 -6.69 4.46 6.29
N ASN A 27 -5.48 4.63 6.86
CA ASN A 27 -4.90 5.95 7.09
C ASN A 27 -3.56 6.15 6.37
N VAL A 28 -2.60 5.26 6.60
CA VAL A 28 -1.22 5.46 6.11
C VAL A 28 -1.13 5.25 4.60
N ILE A 29 -1.79 4.23 4.06
CA ILE A 29 -1.79 3.98 2.61
C ILE A 29 -2.38 5.19 1.85
N PRO A 30 -3.55 5.74 2.18
CA PRO A 30 -4.06 6.96 1.56
C PRO A 30 -3.11 8.16 1.65
N LEU A 31 -2.48 8.38 2.81
CA LEU A 31 -1.54 9.49 3.00
C LEU A 31 -0.29 9.34 2.11
N VAL A 32 0.23 8.13 1.96
CA VAL A 32 1.36 7.84 1.06
C VAL A 32 0.95 8.10 -0.39
N LEU A 33 -0.24 7.66 -0.81
CA LEU A 33 -0.75 7.92 -2.16
C LEU A 33 -0.92 9.43 -2.42
N LEU A 34 -1.42 10.17 -1.43
CA LEU A 34 -1.53 11.63 -1.51
C LEU A 34 -0.16 12.30 -1.60
N ALA A 35 0.81 11.89 -0.78
CA ALA A 35 2.18 12.39 -0.86
C ALA A 35 2.80 12.14 -2.24
N VAL A 36 2.59 10.95 -2.81
CA VAL A 36 3.02 10.61 -4.17
C VAL A 36 2.34 11.52 -5.19
N ALA A 37 1.02 11.72 -5.12
CA ALA A 37 0.29 12.59 -6.03
C ALA A 37 0.82 14.03 -6.00
N LEU A 38 1.10 14.58 -4.81
CA LEU A 38 1.70 15.90 -4.65
C LEU A 38 3.12 15.96 -5.22
N LEU A 39 3.92 14.90 -5.02
CA LEU A 39 5.27 14.80 -5.59
C LEU A 39 5.21 14.80 -7.12
N LEU A 40 4.28 14.06 -7.71
CA LEU A 40 4.06 14.03 -9.15
C LEU A 40 3.61 15.39 -9.70
N LEU A 41 2.70 16.07 -9.02
CA LEU A 41 2.28 17.43 -9.36
C LEU A 41 3.49 18.39 -9.33
N TRP A 42 4.32 18.29 -8.30
CA TRP A 42 5.52 19.10 -8.15
C TRP A 42 6.56 18.82 -9.24
N LEU A 43 6.75 17.55 -9.63
CA LEU A 43 7.63 17.15 -10.73
C LEU A 43 7.14 17.65 -12.10
N GLY A 44 5.84 17.55 -12.35
CA GLY A 44 5.23 17.95 -13.62
C GLY A 44 5.12 19.47 -13.82
N GLY A 45 5.16 20.25 -12.73
CA GLY A 45 5.09 21.72 -12.79
C GLY A 45 6.41 22.42 -13.14
N GLY A 46 7.53 21.71 -13.20
CA GLY A 46 8.86 22.27 -13.44
C GLY A 46 9.26 22.32 -14.92
N LYS A 47 9.90 23.44 -15.33
CA LYS A 47 10.53 23.72 -16.65
C LYS A 47 10.88 22.45 -17.46
N GLY A 48 10.05 22.10 -18.44
CA GLY A 48 10.36 21.43 -19.74
C GLY A 48 11.29 20.22 -19.82
N ASP A 49 11.88 19.73 -18.72
CA ASP A 49 12.81 18.59 -18.67
C ASP A 49 12.02 17.29 -18.61
N ASN A 50 11.46 16.93 -19.75
CA ASN A 50 10.64 15.73 -19.89
C ASN A 50 11.48 14.46 -19.62
N ALA A 51 12.79 14.47 -19.90
CA ALA A 51 13.64 13.30 -19.67
C ALA A 51 13.89 13.06 -18.17
N GLY A 52 14.23 14.11 -17.43
CA GLY A 52 14.43 14.04 -15.98
C GLY A 52 13.14 13.68 -15.24
N VAL A 53 12.00 14.20 -15.70
CA VAL A 53 10.67 13.92 -15.13
C VAL A 53 10.26 12.48 -15.42
N MET A 54 10.44 11.98 -16.65
CA MET A 54 10.08 10.60 -17.01
C MET A 54 10.86 9.55 -16.20
N ARG A 55 12.15 9.79 -15.93
CA ARG A 55 12.96 8.88 -15.09
C ARG A 55 12.42 8.75 -13.67
N ARG A 56 11.88 9.84 -13.11
CA ARG A 56 11.30 9.84 -11.76
C ARG A 56 9.88 9.31 -11.74
N LEU A 57 9.07 9.65 -12.74
CA LEU A 57 7.72 9.12 -12.94
C LEU A 57 7.72 7.60 -13.06
N ALA A 58 8.66 7.02 -13.81
CA ALA A 58 8.80 5.57 -13.94
C ALA A 58 8.97 4.89 -12.57
N GLY A 59 9.83 5.43 -11.70
CA GLY A 59 10.02 4.91 -10.34
C GLY A 59 8.77 5.01 -9.49
N VAL A 60 8.02 6.11 -9.60
CA VAL A 60 6.76 6.31 -8.87
C VAL A 60 5.69 5.32 -9.31
N VAL A 61 5.53 5.11 -10.62
CA VAL A 61 4.56 4.13 -11.16
C VAL A 61 4.87 2.71 -10.67
N ILE A 62 6.15 2.33 -10.65
CA ILE A 62 6.57 1.02 -10.13
C ILE A 62 6.25 0.90 -8.63
N ALA A 63 6.55 1.92 -7.83
CA ALA A 63 6.24 1.92 -6.40
C ALA A 63 4.72 1.78 -6.15
N LEU A 64 3.89 2.50 -6.91
CA LEU A 64 2.43 2.39 -6.83
C LEU A 64 1.92 1.01 -7.20
N ALA A 65 2.48 0.40 -8.25
CA ALA A 65 2.13 -0.96 -8.66
C ALA A 65 2.45 -1.97 -7.55
N ILE A 66 3.62 -1.86 -6.91
CA ILE A 66 4.00 -2.74 -5.79
C ILE A 66 3.04 -2.58 -4.60
N ILE A 67 2.70 -1.34 -4.23
CA ILE A 67 1.73 -1.08 -3.15
C ILE A 67 0.36 -1.69 -3.50
N GLY A 68 -0.13 -1.49 -4.72
CA GLY A 68 -1.41 -2.06 -5.18
C GLY A 68 -1.43 -3.58 -5.12
N LEU A 69 -0.36 -4.25 -5.53
CA LEU A 69 -0.23 -5.71 -5.43
C LEU A 69 -0.18 -6.20 -3.98
N ALA A 70 0.52 -5.48 -3.10
CA ALA A 70 0.60 -5.81 -1.68
C ALA A 70 -0.74 -5.66 -0.95
N VAL A 71 -1.51 -4.61 -1.27
CA VAL A 71 -2.81 -4.35 -0.65
C VAL A 71 -3.88 -5.29 -1.18
N SER A 72 -3.90 -5.57 -2.48
CA SER A 72 -4.91 -6.44 -3.10
C SER A 72 -4.67 -7.93 -2.87
N GLY A 73 -3.45 -8.34 -2.52
CA GLY A 73 -3.06 -9.75 -2.45
C GLY A 73 -2.90 -10.41 -3.83
N ALA A 74 -3.02 -9.66 -4.93
CA ALA A 74 -2.91 -10.17 -6.31
C ALA A 74 -1.48 -10.60 -6.70
N GLY A 75 -0.48 -10.37 -5.84
CA GLY A 75 0.92 -10.72 -6.12
C GLY A 75 1.15 -12.19 -6.44
N VAL A 76 0.37 -13.11 -5.83
CA VAL A 76 0.48 -14.54 -6.12
C VAL A 76 0.02 -14.87 -7.54
N ASP A 77 -1.10 -14.30 -7.97
CA ASP A 77 -1.66 -14.57 -9.30
C ASP A 77 -0.81 -13.94 -10.40
N VAL A 78 -0.29 -12.72 -10.16
CA VAL A 78 0.68 -12.08 -11.05
C VAL A 78 1.98 -12.89 -11.13
N GLY A 79 2.47 -13.41 -9.99
CA GLY A 79 3.66 -14.25 -9.95
C GLY A 79 3.49 -15.57 -10.70
N LYS A 80 2.33 -16.22 -10.54
CA LYS A 80 1.97 -17.44 -11.29
C LYS A 80 1.88 -17.18 -12.79
N TRP A 81 1.25 -16.08 -13.19
CA TRP A 81 1.17 -15.68 -14.60
C TRP A 81 2.57 -15.45 -15.19
N LEU A 82 3.43 -14.70 -14.50
CA LEU A 82 4.81 -14.47 -14.92
C LEU A 82 5.61 -15.77 -15.02
N ALA A 83 5.49 -16.67 -14.03
CA ALA A 83 6.16 -17.96 -14.07
C ALA A 83 5.71 -18.79 -15.28
N GLY A 84 4.42 -18.77 -15.62
CA GLY A 84 3.86 -19.43 -16.80
C GLY A 84 4.47 -18.97 -18.14
N LEU A 85 4.98 -17.73 -18.21
CA LEU A 85 5.68 -17.24 -19.41
C LEU A 85 7.00 -17.97 -19.68
N PHE A 86 7.61 -18.55 -18.65
CA PHE A 86 8.90 -19.24 -18.74
C PHE A 86 8.76 -20.77 -18.66
N THR A 87 7.71 -21.28 -18.03
CA THR A 87 7.57 -22.71 -17.75
C THR A 87 6.76 -23.49 -18.77
N GLY A 88 5.90 -22.84 -19.58
CA GLY A 88 5.08 -23.52 -20.59
C GLY A 88 4.01 -24.44 -20.01
#